data_AF-G3UNH3-F1
#
_entry.id   AF-G3UNH3-F1
#
_cell.length_a   1.000
_cell.length_b   1.000
_cell.length_c   1.000
_cell.angle_alpha   90.00
_cell.angle_beta   90.00
_cell.angle_gamma   90.00
#
_symmetry.space_group_name_H-M   'P 1'
#
loop_
_entity.id
_entity.type
_entity.pdbx_description
1 polymer ?
#
loop_
_entity_poly.entity_id
_entity_poly.type
_entity_poly.pdbx_seq_one_letter_code
_entity_poly.pdbx_strand_id
1 'polypeptide(L)'
;LNSGDPRSGFSHSEVVEFINEEVLSNGGGPDFYVAYSSKPWSLVEDRLRAILSDPRVPRTIKRACTWSALALSVRALSRQRVLHARRVRRLQEQVAQREAATWALAFELQRLLEEREEMLLQLGQTQDDLQKSLHEREVLRGQLLQAKRSAQFNPPSEEVDCGPRAQQQCATAWPQHAEEQ
;
A
#
# COMPACT_ATOMS: atom_id res chain seq x y z
N LEU A 1 -35.45 8.60 -30.08
CA LEU A 1 -34.74 8.61 -28.77
C LEU A 1 -35.65 7.95 -27.73
N ASN A 2 -35.13 7.19 -26.76
CA ASN A 2 -35.95 6.61 -25.68
C ASN A 2 -35.98 7.58 -24.50
N SER A 3 -37.19 7.98 -24.06
CA SER A 3 -37.41 8.99 -23.00
C SER A 3 -36.98 8.55 -21.60
N GLY A 4 -36.78 7.24 -21.37
CA GLY A 4 -36.32 6.69 -20.09
C GLY A 4 -34.85 6.22 -20.05
N ASP A 5 -34.06 6.46 -21.11
CA ASP A 5 -32.66 6.01 -21.13
C ASP A 5 -31.76 6.98 -20.36
N PRO A 6 -31.12 6.58 -19.23
CA PRO A 6 -30.18 7.43 -18.50
C PRO A 6 -28.93 7.78 -19.32
N ARG A 7 -28.70 7.09 -20.44
CA ARG A 7 -27.63 7.37 -21.40
C ARG A 7 -28.06 8.35 -22.50
N SER A 8 -29.30 8.86 -22.47
CA SER A 8 -29.77 9.90 -23.39
C SER A 8 -29.11 11.26 -23.11
N GLY A 9 -28.77 11.50 -21.84
CA GLY A 9 -28.19 12.77 -21.39
C GLY A 9 -29.21 13.87 -21.10
N PHE A 10 -30.49 13.60 -21.37
CA PHE A 10 -31.59 14.50 -21.03
C PHE A 10 -32.14 14.13 -19.66
N SER A 11 -32.42 15.14 -18.83
CA SER A 11 -33.00 14.96 -17.50
C SER A 11 -34.54 14.88 -17.51
N HIS A 12 -35.16 15.36 -18.59
CA HIS A 12 -36.61 15.55 -18.70
C HIS A 12 -37.14 14.76 -19.89
N SER A 13 -38.07 13.85 -19.66
CA SER A 13 -38.67 12.99 -20.69
C SER A 13 -39.46 13.81 -21.70
N GLU A 14 -40.10 14.90 -21.26
CA GLU A 14 -40.90 15.80 -22.09
C GLU A 14 -40.03 16.46 -23.18
N VAL A 15 -38.79 16.81 -22.86
CA VAL A 15 -37.83 17.38 -23.82
C VAL A 15 -37.43 16.34 -24.86
N VAL A 16 -37.25 15.08 -24.45
CA VAL A 16 -36.90 13.98 -25.37
C VAL A 16 -38.05 13.69 -26.33
N GLU A 17 -39.28 13.68 -25.82
CA GLU A 17 -40.49 13.47 -26.62
C GLU A 17 -40.68 14.62 -27.62
N PHE A 18 -40.60 15.87 -27.16
CA PHE A 18 -40.68 17.04 -28.04
C PHE A 18 -39.62 17.01 -29.16
N ILE A 19 -38.36 16.70 -28.83
CA ILE A 19 -37.29 16.62 -29.84
C ILE A 19 -37.55 15.49 -30.85
N ASN A 20 -38.02 14.33 -30.38
CA ASN A 20 -38.38 13.23 -31.28
C ASN A 20 -39.51 13.62 -32.23
N GLU A 21 -40.56 14.24 -31.70
CA GLU A 21 -41.69 14.73 -32.48
C GLU A 21 -41.27 15.79 -33.50
N GLU A 22 -40.45 16.75 -33.10
CA GLU A 22 -39.90 17.76 -34.01
C GLU A 22 -39.05 17.15 -35.13
N VAL A 23 -38.25 16.12 -34.84
CA VAL A 23 -37.47 15.44 -35.88
C VAL A 23 -38.40 14.72 -36.85
N LEU A 24 -39.38 13.96 -36.35
CA LEU A 24 -40.31 13.18 -37.16
C LEU A 24 -41.25 14.06 -37.99
N SER A 25 -41.80 15.12 -37.40
CA SER A 25 -42.73 16.04 -38.05
C SER A 25 -42.09 16.84 -39.20
N ASN A 26 -40.78 17.06 -39.12
CA ASN A 26 -40.00 17.73 -40.15
C ASN A 26 -39.40 16.76 -41.20
N GLY A 27 -39.83 15.48 -41.21
CA GLY A 27 -39.39 14.47 -42.16
C GLY A 27 -38.02 13.86 -41.86
N GLY A 28 -37.52 14.03 -40.63
CA GLY A 28 -36.29 13.42 -40.15
C GLY A 28 -36.47 11.95 -39.79
N GLY A 29 -35.61 11.10 -40.34
CA GLY A 29 -35.55 9.67 -40.02
C GLY A 29 -34.43 9.33 -39.01
N PRO A 30 -34.38 8.07 -38.55
CA PRO A 30 -33.30 7.58 -37.68
C PRO A 30 -31.93 7.57 -38.36
N ASP A 31 -31.86 7.68 -39.69
CA ASP A 31 -30.65 7.60 -40.50
C ASP A 31 -29.57 8.58 -40.07
N PHE A 32 -29.96 9.82 -39.74
CA PHE A 32 -29.01 10.81 -39.24
C PHE A 32 -28.38 10.35 -37.94
N TYR A 33 -29.19 9.85 -37.00
CA TYR A 33 -28.68 9.32 -35.74
C TYR A 33 -27.75 8.11 -35.98
N VAL A 34 -28.15 7.15 -36.80
CA VAL A 34 -27.36 5.94 -37.08
C VAL A 34 -26.01 6.30 -37.72
N ALA A 35 -26.01 7.19 -38.71
CA ALA A 35 -24.79 7.59 -39.43
C ALA A 35 -23.77 8.35 -38.56
N TYR A 36 -24.26 9.15 -37.61
CA TYR A 36 -23.42 10.09 -36.86
C TYR A 36 -23.20 9.73 -35.38
N SER A 37 -23.91 8.74 -34.83
CA SER A 37 -23.83 8.37 -33.39
C SER A 37 -22.45 7.88 -32.90
N SER A 38 -21.61 7.39 -33.80
CA SER A 38 -20.25 6.93 -33.50
C SER A 38 -19.16 7.86 -34.04
N LYS A 39 -19.54 9.00 -34.64
CA LYS A 39 -18.59 9.95 -35.22
C LYS A 39 -18.16 10.98 -34.17
N PRO A 40 -16.95 11.56 -34.29
CA PRO A 40 -16.55 12.67 -33.43
C PRO A 40 -17.44 13.89 -33.70
N TRP A 41 -17.66 14.71 -32.67
CA TRP A 41 -18.53 15.88 -32.76
C TRP A 41 -18.13 16.84 -33.89
N SER A 42 -16.83 17.02 -34.13
CA SER A 42 -16.32 17.85 -35.23
C SER A 42 -16.90 17.47 -36.59
N LEU A 43 -16.93 16.16 -36.90
CA LEU A 43 -17.47 15.66 -38.16
C LEU A 43 -18.99 15.88 -38.27
N VAL A 44 -19.70 15.76 -37.14
CA VAL A 44 -21.15 16.00 -37.08
C VAL A 44 -21.44 17.48 -37.30
N GLU A 45 -20.66 18.37 -36.69
CA GLU A 45 -20.79 19.82 -36.84
C GLU A 45 -20.47 20.27 -38.27
N ASP A 46 -19.39 19.76 -38.88
CA ASP A 46 -19.04 20.07 -40.27
C ASP A 46 -20.14 19.65 -41.24
N ARG A 47 -20.74 18.47 -41.02
CA ARG A 47 -21.88 18.01 -41.81
C ARG A 47 -23.11 18.89 -41.60
N LEU A 48 -23.41 19.25 -40.35
CA LEU A 48 -24.54 20.13 -40.03
C LEU A 48 -24.38 21.47 -40.73
N ARG A 49 -23.17 22.06 -40.68
CA ARG A 49 -22.84 23.30 -41.39
C ARG A 49 -23.09 23.18 -42.89
N ALA A 50 -22.63 22.11 -43.53
CA ALA A 50 -22.86 21.88 -44.96
C ALA A 50 -24.36 21.85 -45.32
N ILE A 51 -25.18 21.16 -44.52
CA ILE A 51 -26.64 21.07 -44.73
C ILE A 51 -27.32 22.43 -44.52
N LEU A 52 -26.90 23.18 -43.49
CA LEU A 52 -27.49 24.48 -43.18
C LEU A 52 -27.16 25.55 -44.23
N SER A 53 -25.94 25.51 -44.77
CA SER A 53 -25.46 26.46 -45.79
C SER A 53 -26.02 26.18 -47.19
N ASP A 54 -26.52 24.97 -47.48
CA ASP A 54 -27.08 24.65 -48.80
C ASP A 54 -28.49 25.26 -48.97
N PRO A 55 -28.72 26.20 -49.90
CA PRO A 55 -30.05 26.78 -50.15
C PRO A 55 -31.04 25.78 -50.76
N ARG A 56 -30.55 24.68 -51.37
CA ARG A 56 -31.38 23.66 -52.02
C ARG A 56 -32.07 22.75 -51.01
N VAL A 57 -31.57 22.70 -49.78
CA VAL A 57 -32.16 21.86 -48.72
C VAL A 57 -33.40 22.56 -48.14
N PRO A 58 -34.58 21.89 -48.13
CA PRO A 58 -35.78 22.41 -47.50
C PRO A 58 -35.60 22.77 -46.03
N ARG A 59 -36.30 23.81 -45.58
CA ARG A 59 -36.24 24.29 -44.18
C ARG A 59 -36.61 23.21 -43.16
N THR A 60 -37.56 22.34 -43.49
CA THR A 60 -37.98 21.21 -42.63
C THR A 60 -36.81 20.27 -42.39
N ILE A 61 -36.12 19.83 -43.45
CA ILE A 61 -34.94 18.96 -43.33
C ILE A 61 -33.83 19.64 -42.50
N LYS A 62 -33.60 20.95 -42.70
CA LYS A 62 -32.65 21.69 -41.86
C LYS A 62 -33.01 21.63 -40.38
N ARG A 63 -34.30 21.83 -40.02
CA ARG A 63 -34.80 21.73 -38.64
C ARG A 63 -34.63 20.32 -38.07
N ALA A 64 -35.00 19.29 -38.83
CA ALA A 64 -34.83 17.90 -38.43
C ALA A 64 -33.35 17.57 -38.15
N CYS A 65 -32.42 18.00 -39.01
CA CYS A 65 -30.99 17.82 -38.82
C CYS A 65 -30.46 18.57 -37.58
N THR A 66 -30.93 19.80 -37.33
CA THR A 66 -30.50 20.56 -36.14
C THR A 66 -30.95 19.91 -34.84
N TRP A 67 -32.20 19.46 -34.76
CA TRP A 67 -32.71 18.75 -33.58
C TRP A 67 -32.01 17.41 -33.38
N SER A 68 -31.74 16.68 -34.47
CA SER A 68 -30.98 15.43 -34.42
C SER A 68 -29.53 15.64 -33.96
N ALA A 69 -28.88 16.72 -34.41
CA ALA A 69 -27.53 17.07 -33.96
C ALA A 69 -27.49 17.52 -32.50
N LEU A 70 -28.48 18.28 -32.03
CA LEU A 70 -28.63 18.62 -30.61
C LEU A 70 -28.76 17.36 -29.74
N ALA A 71 -29.63 16.43 -30.14
CA ALA A 71 -29.80 15.18 -29.41
C ALA A 71 -28.51 14.36 -29.36
N LEU A 72 -27.75 14.31 -30.46
CA LEU A 72 -26.45 13.64 -30.52
C LEU A 72 -25.40 14.31 -29.62
N SER A 73 -25.34 15.64 -29.58
CA SER A 73 -24.36 16.39 -28.79
C SER A 73 -24.55 16.16 -27.29
N VAL A 74 -25.80 16.25 -26.82
CA VAL A 74 -26.18 16.00 -25.42
C VAL A 74 -25.79 14.58 -25.01
N ARG A 75 -26.03 13.61 -25.89
CA ARG A 75 -25.66 12.21 -25.65
C ARG A 75 -24.16 11.99 -25.63
N ALA A 76 -23.43 12.59 -26.55
CA ALA A 76 -21.98 12.52 -26.61
C ALA A 76 -21.34 13.11 -25.34
N LEU A 77 -21.81 14.29 -24.91
CA LEU A 77 -21.35 14.93 -23.68
C LEU A 77 -21.64 14.06 -22.44
N SER A 78 -22.83 13.45 -22.38
CA SER A 78 -23.21 12.61 -21.26
C SER A 78 -22.39 11.32 -21.19
N ARG A 79 -22.13 10.67 -22.34
CA ARG A 79 -21.21 9.53 -22.43
C ARG A 79 -19.80 9.92 -21.97
N GLN A 80 -19.31 11.07 -22.44
CA GLN A 80 -18.00 11.58 -22.07
C GLN A 80 -17.90 11.84 -20.57
N ARG A 81 -18.92 12.43 -19.93
CA ARG A 81 -18.97 12.62 -18.47
C ARG A 81 -18.88 11.30 -17.72
N VAL A 82 -19.66 10.28 -18.11
CA VAL A 82 -19.62 8.96 -17.47
C VAL A 82 -18.24 8.30 -17.62
N LEU A 83 -17.63 8.37 -18.81
CA LEU A 83 -16.30 7.83 -19.04
C LEU A 83 -15.23 8.54 -18.21
N HIS A 84 -15.28 9.88 -18.13
CA HIS A 84 -14.37 10.66 -17.30
C HIS A 84 -14.55 10.35 -15.83
N ALA A 85 -15.77 10.26 -15.31
CA ALA A 85 -16.04 9.89 -13.92
C ALA A 85 -15.47 8.50 -13.58
N ARG A 86 -15.65 7.51 -14.46
CA ARG A 86 -15.06 6.18 -14.29
C ARG A 86 -13.53 6.21 -14.29
N ARG A 87 -12.93 7.01 -15.19
CA ARG A 87 -11.47 7.17 -15.24
C ARG A 87 -10.93 7.81 -13.95
N VAL A 88 -11.57 8.88 -13.48
CA VAL A 88 -11.20 9.55 -12.22
C VAL A 88 -11.29 8.58 -11.06
N ARG A 89 -12.39 7.83 -10.95
CA ARG A 89 -12.56 6.82 -9.89
C ARG A 89 -11.45 5.77 -9.90
N ARG A 90 -11.12 5.22 -11.08
CA ARG A 90 -10.02 4.25 -11.21
C ARG A 90 -8.68 4.84 -10.79
N LEU A 91 -8.41 6.10 -11.14
CA LEU A 91 -7.18 6.78 -10.75
C LEU A 91 -7.13 7.00 -9.23
N GLN A 92 -8.25 7.38 -8.61
CA GLN A 92 -8.33 7.54 -7.15
C GLN A 92 -8.07 6.21 -6.43
N GLU A 93 -8.65 5.10 -6.91
CA GLU A 93 -8.40 3.77 -6.35
C GLU A 93 -6.92 3.38 -6.46
N GLN A 94 -6.26 3.69 -7.58
CA GLN A 94 -4.81 3.45 -7.75
C GLN A 94 -3.95 4.29 -6.81
N VAL A 95 -4.31 5.57 -6.59
CA VAL A 95 -3.60 6.45 -5.66
C VAL A 95 -3.76 5.93 -4.24
N ALA A 96 -4.97 5.60 -3.81
CA ALA A 96 -5.23 5.07 -2.48
C ALA A 96 -4.45 3.77 -2.20
N GLN A 97 -4.37 2.87 -3.19
CA GLN A 97 -3.57 1.64 -3.08
C GLN A 97 -2.07 1.93 -2.92
N ARG A 98 -1.54 2.89 -3.67
CA ARG A 98 -0.14 3.30 -3.57
C ARG A 98 0.16 3.94 -2.23
N GLU A 99 -0.71 4.83 -1.77
CA GLU A 99 -0.60 5.46 -0.46
C GLU A 99 -0.58 4.41 0.66
N ALA A 100 -1.51 3.45 0.64
CA ALA A 100 -1.55 2.35 1.61
C ALA A 100 -0.26 1.51 1.57
N ALA A 101 0.25 1.18 0.38
CA ALA A 101 1.52 0.47 0.25
C ALA A 101 2.71 1.27 0.80
N THR A 102 2.76 2.59 0.53
CA THR A 102 3.83 3.44 1.07
C THR A 102 3.76 3.56 2.60
N TRP A 103 2.56 3.64 3.17
CA TRP A 103 2.38 3.63 4.62
C TRP A 103 2.81 2.32 5.26
N ALA A 104 2.46 1.18 4.65
CA ALA A 104 2.90 -0.13 5.11
C ALA A 104 4.43 -0.26 5.08
N LEU A 105 5.07 0.19 4.00
CA LEU A 105 6.53 0.19 3.89
C LEU A 105 7.19 1.11 4.93
N ALA A 106 6.63 2.29 5.16
CA ALA A 106 7.14 3.21 6.18
C ALA A 106 7.05 2.60 7.58
N PHE A 107 5.95 1.90 7.89
CA PHE A 107 5.78 1.20 9.17
C PHE A 107 6.78 0.06 9.34
N GLU A 108 6.96 -0.76 8.31
CA GLU A 108 7.96 -1.85 8.32
C GLU A 108 9.40 -1.30 8.50
N LEU A 109 9.74 -0.21 7.81
CA LEU A 109 11.04 0.44 7.98
C LEU A 109 11.23 0.97 9.41
N GLN A 110 10.21 1.59 9.99
CA GLN A 110 10.26 2.06 11.37
C GLN A 110 10.50 0.90 12.34
N ARG A 111 9.78 -0.22 12.19
CA ARG A 111 9.95 -1.41 13.01
C ARG A 111 11.39 -1.96 12.91
N LEU A 112 11.93 -2.06 11.70
CA LEU A 112 13.30 -2.54 11.49
C LEU A 112 14.36 -1.61 12.11
N LEU A 113 14.12 -0.30 12.13
CA LEU A 113 15.01 0.65 12.79
C LEU A 113 14.99 0.47 14.31
N GLU A 114 13.82 0.27 14.90
CA GLU A 114 13.64 -0.01 16.33
C GLU A 114 14.33 -1.33 16.71
N GLU A 115 14.09 -2.42 15.97
CA GLU A 115 14.75 -3.72 16.17
C GLU A 115 16.28 -3.59 16.08
N ARG A 116 16.78 -2.81 15.11
CA ARG A 116 18.22 -2.55 14.97
C ARG A 116 18.77 -1.80 16.20
N GLU A 117 18.07 -0.79 16.68
CA GLU A 117 18.50 0.00 17.83
C GLU A 117 18.56 -0.87 19.10
N GLU A 118 17.56 -1.72 19.32
CA GLU A 118 17.57 -2.71 20.41
C GLU A 118 18.76 -3.67 20.33
N MET A 119 19.04 -4.22 19.15
CA MET A 119 20.20 -5.11 18.97
C MET A 119 21.52 -4.39 19.21
N LEU A 120 21.65 -3.12 18.82
CA LEU A 120 22.85 -2.33 19.09
C LEU A 120 23.03 -2.08 20.59
N LEU A 121 21.95 -1.81 21.33
CA LEU A 121 21.99 -1.68 22.78
C LEU A 121 22.44 -2.99 23.46
N GLN A 122 21.86 -4.12 23.05
CA GLN A 122 22.26 -5.44 23.55
C GLN A 122 23.73 -5.74 23.25
N LEU A 123 24.19 -5.46 22.03
CA LEU A 123 25.59 -5.65 21.65
C LEU A 123 26.52 -4.82 22.54
N GLY A 124 26.19 -3.54 22.76
CA GLY A 124 26.96 -2.67 23.67
C GLY A 124 27.04 -3.24 25.10
N GLN A 125 25.91 -3.70 25.64
CA GLN A 125 25.87 -4.33 26.97
C GLN A 125 26.75 -5.58 27.03
N THR A 126 26.66 -6.47 26.04
CA THR A 126 27.49 -7.68 26.00
C THR A 126 28.99 -7.36 25.88
N GLN A 127 29.34 -6.30 25.17
CA GLN A 127 30.72 -5.83 25.04
C GLN A 127 31.25 -5.29 26.38
N ASP A 128 30.45 -4.48 27.08
CA ASP A 128 30.80 -3.94 28.39
C ASP A 128 31.00 -5.07 29.42
N ASP A 129 30.11 -6.07 29.42
CA ASP A 129 30.21 -7.21 30.34
C ASP A 129 31.43 -8.08 30.03
N LEU A 130 31.74 -8.32 28.75
CA LEU A 130 32.97 -8.99 28.34
C LEU A 130 34.21 -8.23 28.85
N GLN A 131 34.21 -6.90 28.73
CA GLN A 131 35.32 -6.07 29.19
C GLN A 131 35.50 -6.13 30.71
N LYS A 132 34.40 -6.14 31.48
CA LYS A 132 34.44 -6.37 32.94
C LYS A 132 35.04 -7.74 33.27
N SER A 133 34.56 -8.81 32.65
CA SER A 133 35.08 -10.16 32.89
C SER A 133 36.57 -10.30 32.53
N LEU A 134 37.02 -9.64 31.45
CA LEU A 134 38.44 -9.59 31.10
C LEU A 134 39.27 -8.88 32.17
N HIS A 135 38.78 -7.75 32.68
CA HIS A 135 39.44 -7.01 33.75
C HIS A 135 39.51 -7.83 35.05
N GLU A 136 38.41 -8.45 35.46
CA GLU A 136 38.36 -9.36 36.62
C GLU A 136 39.37 -10.50 36.49
N ARG A 137 39.44 -11.13 35.31
CA ARG A 137 40.43 -12.18 35.02
C ARG A 137 41.87 -11.68 35.17
N GLU A 138 42.16 -10.46 34.71
CA GLU A 138 43.48 -9.86 34.86
C GLU A 138 43.84 -9.58 36.31
N VAL A 139 42.89 -9.06 37.10
CA VAL A 139 43.04 -8.87 38.55
C VAL A 139 43.33 -10.19 39.25
N LEU A 140 42.53 -11.24 38.99
CA LEU A 140 42.73 -12.57 39.56
C LEU A 140 44.09 -13.17 39.16
N ARG A 141 44.51 -13.00 37.91
CA ARG A 141 45.83 -13.42 37.44
C ARG A 141 46.95 -12.72 38.20
N GLY A 142 46.82 -11.41 38.45
CA GLY A 142 47.75 -10.63 39.26
C GLY A 142 47.86 -11.16 40.69
N GLN A 143 46.73 -11.40 41.34
CA GLN A 143 46.67 -11.98 42.70
C GLN A 143 47.34 -13.36 42.77
N LEU A 144 47.08 -14.22 41.78
CA LEU A 144 47.66 -15.56 41.72
C LEU A 144 49.19 -15.53 41.55
N LEU A 145 49.71 -14.58 40.76
CA LEU A 145 51.15 -14.36 40.62
C LEU A 145 51.79 -13.86 41.93
N GLN A 146 51.11 -12.98 42.65
CA GLN A 146 51.57 -12.48 43.95
C GLN A 146 51.59 -13.60 45.00
N ALA A 147 50.52 -14.38 45.12
CA ALA A 147 50.46 -15.54 46.00
C ALA A 147 51.58 -16.55 45.71
N LYS A 148 51.85 -16.83 44.43
CA LYS A 148 52.99 -17.69 44.04
C LYS A 148 54.33 -17.14 44.49
N ARG A 149 54.59 -15.84 44.36
CA ARG A 149 55.83 -15.21 44.86
C ARG A 149 55.95 -15.26 46.38
N SER A 150 54.86 -14.99 47.11
CA SER A 150 54.84 -15.06 48.57
C SER A 150 55.09 -16.48 49.09
N ALA A 151 54.51 -17.50 48.44
CA ALA A 151 54.76 -18.90 48.75
C ALA A 151 56.20 -19.36 48.44
N GLN A 152 56.89 -18.66 47.53
CA GLN A 152 58.29 -18.94 47.20
C GLN A 152 59.28 -18.30 48.19
N PHE A 153 58.86 -17.25 48.90
CA PHE A 153 59.67 -16.51 49.88
C PHE A 153 59.46 -16.96 51.34
N ASN A 154 58.41 -17.74 51.63
CA ASN A 154 58.27 -18.48 52.88
C ASN A 154 58.56 -19.96 52.60
N PRO A 155 59.71 -20.53 52.99
CA PRO A 155 59.88 -21.97 52.97
C PRO A 155 58.87 -22.59 53.96
N PRO A 156 58.40 -23.83 53.72
CA PRO A 156 57.57 -24.52 54.69
C PRO A 156 58.38 -24.66 55.99
N SER A 157 57.89 -24.09 57.09
CA SER A 157 58.30 -24.58 58.41
C SER A 157 57.95 -26.05 58.45
N GLU A 158 58.95 -26.90 58.62
CA GLU A 158 58.78 -28.29 59.02
C GLU A 158 57.96 -28.33 60.31
N GLU A 159 56.66 -28.58 60.20
CA GLU A 159 55.93 -29.24 61.27
C GLU A 159 56.07 -30.75 61.04
N VAL A 160 56.86 -31.33 61.94
CA VAL A 160 57.14 -32.74 62.13
C VAL A 160 55.84 -33.56 62.17
N ASP A 161 55.80 -34.57 61.32
CA ASP A 161 54.85 -35.68 61.33
C ASP A 161 54.93 -36.48 62.63
N CYS A 162 53.77 -36.81 63.20
CA CYS A 162 53.49 -38.06 63.92
C CYS A 162 51.96 -38.25 64.04
N GLY A 163 51.39 -39.16 63.25
CA GLY A 163 50.04 -39.72 63.46
C GLY A 163 49.93 -40.61 64.73
N PRO A 164 48.86 -41.43 64.93
CA PRO A 164 47.85 -41.85 63.94
C PRO A 164 46.37 -42.00 64.45
N ARG A 165 45.47 -42.15 63.47
CA ARG A 165 44.23 -42.99 63.46
C ARG A 165 43.09 -42.66 64.45
N ALA A 166 41.93 -42.25 63.89
CA ALA A 166 40.63 -42.58 64.46
C ALA A 166 39.61 -42.92 63.35
N GLN A 167 38.89 -43.99 63.64
CA GLN A 167 37.88 -44.71 62.86
C GLN A 167 36.50 -44.13 63.22
N GLN A 168 35.58 -43.99 62.24
CA GLN A 168 34.10 -44.12 62.32
C GLN A 168 33.43 -43.15 61.33
N GLN A 169 32.90 -43.60 60.20
CA GLN A 169 31.64 -44.36 59.96
C GLN A 169 30.48 -43.43 59.56
N CYS A 170 29.91 -43.73 58.38
CA CYS A 170 28.51 -43.56 57.93
C CYS A 170 27.88 -42.14 57.92
N ALA A 171 27.01 -41.74 56.99
CA ALA A 171 26.41 -42.34 55.81
C ALA A 171 25.58 -41.23 55.10
N THR A 172 25.32 -41.41 53.79
CA THR A 172 24.15 -40.89 53.02
C THR A 172 23.97 -39.35 52.93
N ALA A 173 23.47 -38.74 51.86
CA ALA A 173 22.65 -39.18 50.75
C ALA A 173 22.90 -38.27 49.53
N TRP A 174 22.86 -38.86 48.34
CA TRP A 174 22.57 -38.14 47.10
C TRP A 174 21.06 -37.99 46.94
N PRO A 175 20.58 -36.91 46.31
CA PRO A 175 19.38 -36.98 45.49
C PRO A 175 19.72 -36.76 44.01
N GLN A 176 19.40 -37.76 43.21
CA GLN A 176 19.00 -37.58 41.81
C GLN A 176 17.54 -37.14 41.78
N HIS A 177 17.17 -36.24 40.87
CA HIS A 177 15.97 -36.25 40.01
C HIS A 177 16.05 -34.96 39.16
N ALA A 178 16.22 -35.03 37.83
CA ALA A 178 15.31 -35.50 36.77
C ALA A 178 14.29 -34.42 36.36
N GLU A 179 14.44 -34.00 35.09
CA GLU A 179 13.44 -33.56 34.10
C GLU A 179 12.45 -32.43 34.41
N GLU A 180 12.35 -31.46 33.48
CA GLU A 180 11.17 -31.16 32.64
C GLU A 180 11.54 -29.94 31.76
N GLN A 181 11.74 -30.15 30.46
CA GLN A 181 10.88 -29.70 29.33
C GLN A 181 10.81 -28.18 29.14
#